data_AF-A0A1M6LG69-F1
#
_entry.id   AF-A0A1M6LG69-F1
#
_cell.length_a   1.000
_cell.length_b   1.000
_cell.length_c   1.000
_cell.angle_alpha   90.00
_cell.angle_beta   90.00
_cell.angle_gamma   90.00
#
_symmetry.space_group_name_H-M   'P 1'
#
loop_
_entity.id
_entity.type
_entity.pdbx_description
1 polymer ?
#
loop_
_entity_poly.entity_id
_entity_poly.type
_entity_poly.pdbx_seq_one_letter_code
_entity_poly.pdbx_strand_id
1 'polypeptide(L)'
;MNSNLKQILEERKIPGWKLSQLSKIPPSKISKMKNGTLAIGPKQLNQLAKALNVEETDICPRGAYSTYFPKNNLKTIRGDKSQLSLAYDTGLHPAVISQIELRKIPGNKEARKKIAKALSVKVSDIWPEDKEEE
;
A
#
# COMPACT_ATOMS: atom_id res chain seq x y z
N MET A 1 6.99 -3.99 -14.04
CA MET A 1 5.59 -3.89 -13.58
C MET A 1 4.80 -4.98 -14.27
N ASN A 2 4.38 -6.04 -13.56
CA ASN A 2 3.49 -7.07 -14.11
C ASN A 2 2.22 -7.11 -13.23
N SER A 3 1.39 -6.06 -13.29
CA SER A 3 0.02 -6.17 -12.79
C SER A 3 -0.82 -6.83 -13.89
N ASN A 4 -1.38 -7.99 -13.61
CA ASN A 4 -2.23 -8.74 -14.55
C ASN A 4 -3.60 -8.07 -14.77
N LEU A 5 -3.85 -6.92 -14.12
CA LEU A 5 -5.10 -6.16 -14.19
C LEU A 5 -5.56 -5.91 -15.64
N LYS A 6 -4.64 -5.58 -16.56
CA LYS A 6 -4.99 -5.37 -17.97
C LYS A 6 -5.53 -6.64 -18.61
N GLN A 7 -4.84 -7.76 -18.41
CA GLN A 7 -5.21 -9.06 -18.96
C GLN A 7 -6.56 -9.54 -18.42
N ILE A 8 -6.77 -9.44 -17.10
CA ILE A 8 -8.05 -9.82 -16.46
C ILE A 8 -9.23 -9.01 -17.02
N LEU A 9 -9.03 -7.71 -17.28
CA LEU A 9 -10.09 -6.86 -17.85
C LEU A 9 -10.41 -7.19 -19.31
N GLU A 10 -9.39 -7.53 -20.10
CA GLU A 10 -9.54 -7.94 -21.51
C GLU A 10 -10.23 -9.31 -21.62
N GLU A 11 -9.81 -10.29 -20.82
CA GLU A 11 -10.42 -11.63 -20.77
C GLU A 11 -11.90 -11.58 -20.35
N ARG A 12 -12.22 -10.77 -19.34
CA ARG A 12 -13.60 -10.64 -18.82
C ARG A 12 -14.44 -9.62 -19.57
N LYS A 13 -13.88 -8.96 -20.60
CA LYS A 13 -14.53 -7.88 -21.37
C LYS A 13 -15.15 -6.81 -20.47
N ILE A 14 -14.49 -6.46 -19.37
CA ILE A 14 -14.97 -5.46 -18.41
C ILE A 14 -14.38 -4.09 -18.81
N PRO A 15 -15.22 -3.12 -19.23
CA PRO A 15 -14.72 -1.80 -19.55
C PRO A 15 -14.31 -1.05 -18.28
N GLY A 16 -13.27 -0.22 -18.37
CA GLY A 16 -12.68 0.47 -17.21
C GLY A 16 -13.66 1.35 -16.43
N TRP A 17 -14.68 1.91 -17.08
CA TRP A 17 -15.74 2.68 -16.42
C TRP A 17 -16.63 1.78 -15.52
N LYS A 18 -16.89 0.54 -15.93
CA LYS A 18 -17.68 -0.42 -15.15
C LYS A 18 -16.89 -0.89 -13.94
N LEU A 19 -15.59 -1.15 -14.11
CA LEU A 19 -14.70 -1.45 -12.98
C LEU A 19 -14.64 -0.28 -11.99
N SER A 20 -14.67 0.97 -12.48
CA SER A 20 -14.67 2.15 -11.63
C SER A 20 -15.87 2.19 -10.69
N GLN A 21 -17.06 1.87 -11.20
CA GLN A 21 -18.28 1.80 -10.40
C GLN A 21 -18.19 0.68 -9.36
N LEU A 22 -17.74 -0.51 -9.76
CA LEU A 22 -17.67 -1.68 -8.88
C LEU A 22 -16.61 -1.55 -7.78
N SER A 23 -15.44 -1.00 -8.11
CA SER A 23 -14.32 -0.87 -7.16
C SER A 23 -14.35 0.43 -6.35
N LYS A 24 -15.23 1.38 -6.71
CA LYS A 24 -15.25 2.76 -6.19
C LYS A 24 -13.90 3.49 -6.39
N ILE A 25 -13.13 3.10 -7.40
CA ILE A 25 -11.86 3.74 -7.78
C ILE A 25 -12.10 4.61 -9.02
N PRO A 26 -11.65 5.88 -9.04
CA PRO A 26 -11.81 6.76 -10.19
C PRO A 26 -11.26 6.17 -11.50
N PRO A 27 -11.92 6.39 -12.66
CA PRO A 27 -11.48 5.82 -13.94
C PRO A 27 -10.05 6.23 -14.32
N SER A 28 -9.66 7.47 -13.96
CA SER A 28 -8.32 7.99 -14.17
C SER A 28 -7.25 7.20 -13.40
N LYS A 29 -7.54 6.73 -12.18
CA LYS A 29 -6.65 5.89 -11.40
C LYS A 29 -6.58 4.48 -11.98
N ILE A 30 -7.71 3.91 -12.39
CA ILE A 30 -7.75 2.59 -13.04
C ILE A 30 -6.92 2.57 -14.33
N SER A 31 -7.06 3.59 -15.19
CA SER A 31 -6.25 3.69 -16.40
C SER A 31 -4.76 3.76 -16.10
N LYS A 32 -4.36 4.53 -15.07
CA LYS A 32 -2.95 4.60 -14.66
C LYS A 32 -2.44 3.27 -14.10
N MET A 33 -3.24 2.57 -13.31
CA MET A 33 -2.90 1.23 -12.80
C MET A 33 -2.79 0.20 -13.92
N LYS A 34 -3.74 0.20 -14.86
CA LYS A 34 -3.76 -0.68 -16.04
C LYS A 34 -2.51 -0.51 -16.90
N ASN A 35 -2.06 0.73 -17.07
CA ASN A 35 -0.90 1.07 -17.88
C ASN A 35 0.42 1.00 -17.09
N GLY A 36 0.37 0.59 -15.82
CA GLY A 36 1.54 0.55 -14.94
C GLY A 36 2.09 1.94 -14.55
N THR A 37 1.46 3.06 -14.87
CA THR A 37 1.95 4.38 -14.47
C THR A 37 1.63 4.74 -13.01
N LEU A 38 0.78 3.94 -12.35
CA LEU A 38 0.46 4.06 -10.93
C LEU A 38 0.53 2.69 -10.26
N ALA A 39 1.32 2.59 -9.20
CA ALA A 39 1.36 1.38 -8.36
C ALA A 39 0.00 1.16 -7.66
N ILE A 40 -0.43 -0.09 -7.58
CA ILE A 40 -1.67 -0.49 -6.91
C ILE A 40 -1.38 -0.65 -5.42
N GLY A 41 -1.94 0.23 -4.59
CA GLY A 41 -1.82 0.10 -3.13
C GLY A 41 -2.67 -1.06 -2.57
N PRO A 42 -2.42 -1.54 -1.35
CA PRO A 42 -3.11 -2.69 -0.77
C PRO A 42 -4.64 -2.51 -0.69
N LYS A 43 -5.10 -1.31 -0.30
CA LYS A 43 -6.55 -1.00 -0.30
C LYS A 43 -7.16 -1.08 -1.69
N GLN A 44 -6.47 -0.51 -2.69
CA GLN A 44 -6.95 -0.48 -4.08
C GLN A 44 -6.95 -1.89 -4.66
N LEU A 45 -5.95 -2.70 -4.30
CA LEU A 45 -5.90 -4.09 -4.69
C LEU A 45 -7.07 -4.88 -4.11
N ASN A 46 -7.35 -4.74 -2.81
CA ASN A 46 -8.50 -5.37 -2.17
C ASN A 46 -9.83 -4.94 -2.83
N GLN A 47 -9.96 -3.66 -3.15
CA GLN A 47 -11.13 -3.13 -3.87
C GLN A 47 -11.27 -3.72 -5.27
N LEU A 48 -10.17 -3.84 -6.01
CA LEU A 48 -10.16 -4.44 -7.35
C LEU A 48 -10.43 -5.94 -7.29
N ALA A 49 -9.83 -6.65 -6.35
CA ALA A 49 -10.02 -8.08 -6.09
C ALA A 49 -11.49 -8.38 -5.81
N LYS A 50 -12.12 -7.62 -4.90
CA LYS A 50 -13.56 -7.73 -4.61
C LYS A 50 -14.44 -7.39 -5.81
N ALA A 51 -14.14 -6.29 -6.51
CA ALA A 51 -14.92 -5.86 -7.67
C ALA A 51 -14.85 -6.85 -8.84
N LEU A 52 -13.71 -7.51 -8.99
CA LEU A 52 -13.46 -8.51 -10.02
C LEU A 52 -13.78 -9.93 -9.54
N ASN A 53 -14.08 -10.14 -8.26
CA ASN A 53 -14.21 -11.48 -7.66
C ASN A 53 -13.03 -12.40 -8.03
N VAL A 54 -11.83 -11.93 -7.72
CA VAL A 54 -10.55 -12.64 -7.93
C VAL A 54 -9.69 -12.48 -6.68
N GLU A 55 -8.65 -13.30 -6.55
CA GLU A 55 -7.70 -13.16 -5.46
C GLU A 55 -6.76 -11.95 -5.70
N GLU A 56 -6.27 -11.35 -4.62
CA GLU A 56 -5.30 -10.25 -4.70
C GLU A 56 -4.03 -10.67 -5.45
N THR A 57 -3.65 -11.95 -5.33
CA THR A 57 -2.51 -12.57 -6.02
C THR A 57 -2.73 -12.71 -7.52
N ASP A 58 -3.97 -12.76 -8.00
CA ASP A 58 -4.25 -12.87 -9.43
C ASP A 58 -4.00 -11.54 -10.13
N ILE A 59 -4.33 -10.43 -9.46
CA ILE A 59 -4.10 -9.07 -9.95
C ILE A 59 -2.62 -8.68 -9.80
N CYS A 60 -2.00 -9.06 -8.68
CA CYS A 60 -0.62 -8.75 -8.35
C CYS A 60 0.08 -10.00 -7.77
N PRO A 61 0.67 -10.86 -8.61
CA PRO A 61 1.32 -12.09 -8.15
C PRO A 61 2.45 -11.79 -7.15
N ARG A 62 2.54 -12.60 -6.09
CA ARG A 62 3.56 -12.48 -5.03
C ARG A 62 4.95 -12.42 -5.66
N GLY A 63 5.62 -11.28 -5.49
CA GLY A 63 6.88 -10.92 -6.14
C GLY A 63 6.85 -9.56 -6.85
N ALA A 64 5.68 -9.11 -7.32
CA ALA A 64 5.52 -7.80 -7.98
C ALA A 64 5.46 -6.61 -6.99
N TYR A 65 5.15 -6.85 -5.72
CA TYR A 65 5.30 -5.86 -4.64
C TYR A 65 6.75 -5.45 -4.38
N SER A 66 7.71 -6.30 -4.77
CA SER A 66 9.12 -6.14 -4.42
C SER A 66 9.87 -5.14 -5.31
N THR A 67 9.38 -4.82 -6.51
CA THR A 67 10.20 -4.11 -7.52
C THR A 67 9.76 -2.67 -7.79
N TYR A 68 8.60 -2.22 -7.30
CA TYR A 68 8.07 -0.87 -7.62
C TYR A 68 7.58 -0.05 -6.42
N PHE A 69 7.58 -0.61 -5.22
CA PHE A 69 7.55 0.21 -4.03
C PHE A 69 8.99 0.56 -3.66
N PRO A 70 9.38 1.84 -3.58
CA PRO A 70 10.62 2.17 -2.90
C PRO A 70 10.45 1.71 -1.44
N LYS A 71 10.96 0.51 -1.14
CA LYS A 71 11.06 -0.16 0.18
C LYS A 71 10.19 0.46 1.28
N ASN A 72 9.05 -0.16 1.59
CA ASN A 72 8.39 -0.04 2.91
C ASN A 72 8.25 1.39 3.45
N ASN A 73 7.73 2.35 2.67
CA ASN A 73 7.44 3.67 3.23
C ASN A 73 6.24 3.57 4.18
N LEU A 74 6.42 4.01 5.43
CA LEU A 74 5.39 4.17 6.44
C LEU A 74 4.10 4.81 5.88
N LYS A 75 4.22 5.76 4.94
CA LYS A 75 3.07 6.38 4.26
C LYS A 75 2.18 5.38 3.53
N THR A 76 2.78 4.40 2.86
CA THR A 76 2.06 3.39 2.09
C THR A 76 1.37 2.39 3.03
N ILE A 77 2.05 2.03 4.12
CA ILE A 77 1.55 1.08 5.12
C ILE A 77 0.42 1.70 5.95
N ARG A 78 0.56 2.99 6.27
CA ARG A 78 -0.48 3.78 6.94
C ARG A 78 -1.77 3.88 6.11
N GLY A 79 -1.68 3.81 4.79
CA GLY A 79 -2.84 3.90 3.89
C GLY A 79 -3.62 5.20 4.11
N ASP A 80 -4.89 5.09 4.51
CA ASP A 80 -5.78 6.24 4.72
C ASP A 80 -5.74 6.83 6.14
N LYS A 81 -5.15 6.12 7.12
CA LYS A 81 -5.05 6.61 8.51
C LYS A 81 -4.25 7.91 8.51
N SER A 82 -4.70 9.02 9.05
CA SER A 82 -3.93 10.28 8.94
C SER A 82 -2.65 10.25 9.77
N GLN A 83 -1.64 11.08 9.43
CA GLN A 83 -0.45 11.26 10.27
C GLN A 83 -0.84 11.74 11.69
N LEU A 84 -1.91 12.55 11.79
CA LEU A 84 -2.46 13.03 13.06
C LEU A 84 -3.06 11.89 13.90
N SER A 85 -3.83 11.00 13.28
CA SER A 85 -4.41 9.84 13.96
C SER A 85 -3.32 8.86 14.39
N LEU A 86 -2.33 8.62 13.53
CA LEU A 86 -1.18 7.77 13.90
C LEU A 86 -0.35 8.39 15.04
N ALA A 87 -0.19 9.72 15.05
CA ALA A 87 0.44 10.46 16.14
C ALA A 87 -0.28 10.24 17.48
N TYR A 88 -1.61 10.35 17.47
CA TYR A 88 -2.44 10.12 18.64
C TYR A 88 -2.24 8.70 19.21
N ASP A 89 -2.29 7.68 18.35
CA ASP A 89 -2.17 6.28 18.77
C ASP A 89 -0.77 5.89 19.22
N THR A 90 0.25 6.63 18.79
CA THR A 90 1.66 6.35 19.11
C THR A 90 2.22 7.26 20.20
N GLY A 91 1.50 8.34 20.57
CA GLY A 91 2.01 9.42 21.41
C GLY A 91 3.17 10.20 20.77
N LEU A 92 3.39 10.05 19.46
CA LEU A 92 4.44 10.78 18.73
C LEU A 92 3.87 12.07 18.15
N HIS A 93 4.69 13.10 18.03
CA HIS A 93 4.26 14.33 17.37
C HIS A 93 4.03 14.08 15.85
N PRO A 94 2.97 14.62 15.22
CA PRO A 94 2.71 14.42 13.79
C PRO A 94 3.88 14.79 12.88
N ALA A 95 4.65 15.82 13.26
CA ALA A 95 5.87 16.21 12.54
C ALA A 95 6.93 15.10 12.53
N VAL A 96 7.06 14.33 13.61
CA VAL A 96 7.99 13.19 13.70
C VAL A 96 7.58 12.10 12.73
N ILE A 97 6.29 11.77 12.67
CA ILE A 97 5.76 10.81 11.68
C ILE A 97 6.02 11.29 10.25
N SER A 98 5.81 12.57 9.98
CA SER A 98 6.10 13.16 8.67
C SER A 98 7.59 13.06 8.31
N GLN A 99 8.49 13.38 9.26
CA GLN A 99 9.94 13.26 9.04
C GLN A 99 10.38 11.81 8.82
N ILE A 100 9.74 10.84 9.49
CA ILE A 100 9.96 9.40 9.28
C ILE A 100 9.46 8.97 7.89
N GLU A 101 8.25 9.37 7.48
CA GLU A 101 7.70 9.07 6.14
C GLU A 101 8.55 9.67 5.01
N LEU A 102 9.15 10.84 5.27
CA LEU A 102 10.07 11.52 4.36
C LEU A 102 11.51 11.00 4.43
N ARG A 103 11.79 10.01 5.30
CA ARG A 103 13.14 9.46 5.55
C ARG A 103 14.18 10.50 5.99
N LYS A 104 13.74 11.64 6.53
CA LYS A 104 14.63 12.65 7.12
C LYS A 104 15.21 12.18 8.45
N ILE A 105 14.43 11.38 9.17
CA ILE A 105 14.88 10.73 10.40
C ILE A 105 14.52 9.23 10.35
N PRO A 106 15.38 8.36 10.89
CA PRO A 106 15.12 6.91 10.93
C PRO A 106 14.04 6.52 11.96
N GLY A 107 13.73 7.39 12.93
CA GLY A 107 12.94 7.04 14.11
C GLY A 107 13.73 6.15 15.08
N ASN A 108 13.60 6.37 16.40
CA ASN A 108 14.25 5.49 17.38
C ASN A 108 13.52 4.13 17.47
N LYS A 109 14.19 3.10 18.02
CA LYS A 109 13.63 1.74 18.13
C LYS A 109 12.25 1.71 18.81
N GLU A 110 12.06 2.56 19.82
CA GLU A 110 10.79 2.65 20.55
C GLU A 110 9.66 3.25 19.68
N ALA A 111 9.92 4.34 18.95
CA ALA A 111 8.97 4.94 18.02
C ALA A 111 8.60 3.97 16.90
N ARG A 112 9.58 3.22 16.36
CA ARG A 112 9.34 2.18 15.35
C ARG A 112 8.39 1.10 15.87
N LYS A 113 8.62 0.59 17.09
CA LYS A 113 7.73 -0.37 17.75
C LYS A 113 6.32 0.19 17.99
N LYS A 114 6.21 1.42 18.47
CA LYS A 114 4.91 2.09 18.69
C LYS A 114 4.13 2.24 17.38
N ILE A 115 4.80 2.69 16.32
CA ILE A 115 4.21 2.86 14.99
C ILE A 115 3.74 1.51 14.42
N ALA A 116 4.59 0.48 14.48
CA ALA A 116 4.23 -0.86 14.02
C ALA A 116 3.03 -1.43 14.78
N LYS A 117 3.01 -1.28 16.11
CA LYS A 117 1.89 -1.67 16.97
C LYS A 117 0.60 -0.91 16.62
N ALA A 118 0.68 0.41 16.44
CA ALA A 118 -0.47 1.24 16.08
C ALA A 118 -1.02 0.96 14.67
N LEU A 119 -0.23 0.31 13.82
CA LEU A 119 -0.61 -0.13 12.47
C LEU A 119 -0.91 -1.63 12.40
N SER A 120 -0.75 -2.37 13.51
CA SER A 120 -0.92 -3.83 13.56
C SER A 120 -0.08 -4.60 12.53
N VAL A 121 1.15 -4.13 12.30
CA VAL A 121 2.13 -4.76 11.38
C VAL A 121 3.42 -5.08 12.12
N LYS A 122 4.29 -5.92 11.55
CA LYS A 122 5.61 -6.16 12.14
C LYS A 122 6.53 -4.98 11.85
N VAL A 123 7.48 -4.73 12.77
CA VAL A 123 8.49 -3.68 12.59
C VAL A 123 9.28 -3.92 11.30
N SER A 124 9.63 -5.18 11.01
CA SER A 124 10.32 -5.61 9.79
C SER A 124 9.57 -5.28 8.49
N ASP A 125 8.25 -5.18 8.54
CA ASP A 125 7.42 -4.84 7.37
C ASP A 125 7.54 -3.36 7.01
N ILE A 126 7.92 -2.51 7.96
CA ILE A 126 8.17 -1.07 7.76
C ILE A 126 9.69 -0.82 7.64
N TRP A 127 10.49 -1.44 8.49
CA TRP A 127 11.94 -1.30 8.57
C TRP A 127 12.62 -2.67 8.43
N PRO A 128 12.90 -3.13 7.20
CA PRO A 128 13.52 -4.44 6.96
C PRO A 128 14.98 -4.53 7.42
N GLU A 129 15.56 -3.40 7.83
CA GLU A 129 16.90 -3.26 8.39
C GLU A 129 16.93 -3.67 9.87
N ASP A 130 15.78 -3.66 10.54
CA ASP A 130 15.60 -4.15 11.92
C ASP A 130 15.30 -5.66 11.92
N LYS A 131 15.92 -6.45 11.04
CA LYS A 131 15.88 -7.91 11.20
C LYS A 131 16.49 -8.22 12.56
N GLU A 132 15.63 -8.60 13.49
CA GLU A 132 16.04 -9.24 14.73
C GLU A 132 16.84 -10.48 14.30
N GLU A 133 18.16 -10.42 14.51
CA GLU A 133 18.97 -11.62 14.65
C GLU A 133 18.29 -12.44 15.74
N GLU A 134 17.85 -13.63 15.34
CA GLU A 134 17.20 -14.65 16.17
C GLU A 134 18.17 -15.15 17.26
#